data_AF-D2W3C7-F1
#
_entry.id   AF-D2W3C7-F1
#
_cell.length_a   1.000
_cell.length_b   1.000
_cell.length_c   1.000
_cell.angle_alpha   90.00
_cell.angle_beta   90.00
_cell.angle_gamma   90.00
#
_symmetry.space_group_name_H-M   'P 1'
#
loop_
_entity.id
_entity.type
_entity.pdbx_description
1 polymer ?
#
loop_
_entity_poly.entity_id
_entity_poly.type
_entity_poly.pdbx_seq_one_letter_code
_entity_poly.pdbx_strand_id
1 'polypeptide(L)'
;MTVIQNNNKKRKHEESSQFPSDDEFCEDGKIMDESDLFEELMEVNCKLISLAKKAKVVDCRYFMYNSGIIDEFIGNFYEFLKQAELQQKKAVKSSSEQFNSDVLSEIYQFLDTSTVIHGCGLVSKLWNQSLKGLKLKVRAQNIDILLNSSIITNITQLELVSTTDETFKLLSNCRNLDKLNSLDLSSNKLEKASIDHLIKCHMPNLTELNLAYIKQFTETAAIELLNSRFMKSIKKLDLCESLENCSKNLFASISQSKILNQITHLKINRSTYNRYITDKEHGIDIFLNDKFSLEHLETVHYQLDVLPNLLTNGNYKNLTSLDICSCKIRNQVFADLIVSPNLPNLTSLNATYLREVDDDKSVAEFPPNSESSLTDLDLGNFRVASFPKLVDHCPKLKKLIVYPANTDEESKKILLNMMKSPNLSNVEYLDILCWNETSEIIFTNPILSNLKELHLSPLHYDDTVDVKLVSNCTNLINLTTLIPYTDMVTKECLQEFKKNPTFAKLNIRDFMGRPLMI
;
A
#
# COMPACT_ATOMS: atom_id res chain seq x y z
N MET A 1 -31.18 -10.22 -37.46
CA MET A 1 -30.53 -11.48 -37.88
C MET A 1 -29.29 -11.10 -38.66
N THR A 2 -28.16 -11.02 -37.98
CA THR A 2 -26.92 -10.47 -38.54
C THR A 2 -25.90 -11.60 -38.55
N VAL A 3 -25.51 -12.00 -39.76
CA VAL A 3 -24.60 -13.12 -40.01
C VAL A 3 -23.17 -12.66 -39.70
N ILE A 4 -22.57 -13.24 -38.65
CA ILE A 4 -21.15 -13.06 -38.32
C ILE A 4 -20.34 -14.04 -39.17
N GLN A 5 -19.59 -13.51 -40.14
CA GLN A 5 -18.61 -14.27 -40.92
C GLN A 5 -17.33 -14.45 -40.10
N ASN A 6 -17.09 -15.68 -39.62
CA ASN A 6 -15.82 -16.11 -39.03
C ASN A 6 -14.75 -16.30 -40.12
N ASN A 7 -13.84 -15.33 -40.25
CA ASN A 7 -12.63 -15.46 -41.07
C ASN A 7 -11.53 -16.17 -40.27
N ASN A 8 -11.49 -17.50 -40.37
CA ASN A 8 -10.34 -18.30 -39.96
C ASN A 8 -9.19 -18.14 -40.97
N LYS A 9 -8.31 -17.17 -40.72
CA LYS A 9 -7.00 -17.12 -41.37
C LYS A 9 -6.11 -18.23 -40.80
N LYS A 10 -5.99 -19.33 -41.55
CA LYS A 10 -4.92 -20.33 -41.40
C LYS A 10 -3.57 -19.62 -41.50
N ARG A 11 -2.85 -19.50 -40.39
CA ARG A 11 -1.42 -19.20 -40.38
C ARG A 11 -0.70 -20.39 -41.00
N LYS A 12 0.10 -20.14 -42.04
CA LYS A 12 1.14 -21.08 -42.49
C LYS A 12 2.10 -21.26 -41.32
N HIS A 13 2.24 -22.51 -40.86
CA HIS A 13 3.39 -22.92 -40.07
C HIS A 13 4.63 -22.70 -40.94
N GLU A 14 5.45 -21.72 -40.58
CA GLU A 14 6.86 -21.75 -40.93
C GLU A 14 7.48 -22.90 -40.15
N GLU A 15 8.18 -23.78 -40.86
CA GLU A 15 8.96 -24.86 -40.27
C GLU A 15 10.00 -24.23 -39.35
N SER A 16 9.79 -24.39 -38.05
CA SER A 16 10.80 -24.12 -37.04
C SER A 16 11.98 -25.02 -37.34
N SER A 17 13.11 -24.42 -37.72
CA SER A 17 14.41 -25.10 -37.61
C SER A 17 14.53 -25.59 -36.16
N GLN A 18 14.59 -26.91 -36.01
CA GLN A 18 14.83 -27.56 -34.73
C GLN A 18 16.20 -27.09 -34.24
N PHE A 19 16.20 -26.18 -33.26
CA PHE A 19 17.35 -26.03 -32.39
C PHE A 19 17.39 -27.26 -31.47
N PRO A 20 18.57 -27.87 -31.26
CA PRO A 20 18.69 -28.99 -30.34
C PRO A 20 18.22 -28.55 -28.95
N SER A 21 17.49 -29.43 -28.26
CA SER A 21 17.11 -29.24 -26.87
C SER A 21 18.36 -29.26 -26.00
N ASP A 22 18.64 -28.15 -25.32
CA ASP A 22 19.80 -27.93 -24.43
C ASP A 22 19.72 -28.70 -23.08
N ASP A 23 18.89 -29.74 -22.96
CA ASP A 23 18.62 -30.42 -21.68
C ASP A 23 19.52 -31.64 -21.40
N GLU A 24 20.61 -31.85 -22.15
CA GLU A 24 21.44 -33.06 -22.02
C GLU A 24 22.95 -32.80 -21.78
N PHE A 25 23.32 -31.68 -21.15
CA PHE A 25 24.70 -31.40 -20.69
C PHE A 25 24.75 -30.92 -19.23
N CYS A 26 24.39 -31.78 -18.29
CA CYS A 26 24.65 -31.58 -16.87
C CYS A 26 25.15 -32.88 -16.22
N GLU A 27 26.29 -33.39 -16.69
CA GLU A 27 27.10 -34.35 -15.91
C GLU A 27 28.28 -33.59 -15.28
N ASP A 28 28.30 -33.51 -13.95
CA ASP A 28 29.44 -33.17 -13.08
C ASP A 28 30.26 -31.88 -13.37
N GLY A 29 29.61 -30.83 -13.87
CA GLY A 29 30.21 -29.50 -13.99
C GLY A 29 30.36 -28.82 -12.63
N LYS A 30 31.54 -28.91 -12.02
CA LYS A 30 31.94 -28.08 -10.88
C LYS A 30 31.66 -26.61 -11.25
N ILE A 31 30.75 -25.94 -10.53
CA ILE A 31 30.46 -24.52 -10.73
C ILE A 31 31.77 -23.77 -10.51
N MET A 32 32.34 -23.26 -11.61
CA MET A 32 33.55 -22.46 -11.56
C MET A 32 33.20 -21.15 -10.85
N ASP A 33 33.93 -20.81 -9.80
CA ASP A 33 33.73 -19.56 -9.08
C ASP A 33 33.98 -18.37 -10.03
N GLU A 34 33.23 -17.27 -9.88
CA GLU A 34 33.43 -16.06 -10.68
C GLU A 34 34.88 -15.54 -10.56
N SER A 35 35.49 -15.74 -9.39
CA SER A 35 36.90 -15.44 -9.15
C SER A 35 37.84 -16.29 -10.01
N ASP A 36 37.58 -17.59 -10.12
CA ASP A 36 38.41 -18.52 -10.89
C ASP A 36 38.34 -18.19 -12.40
N LEU A 37 37.14 -17.89 -12.90
CA LEU A 37 36.94 -17.49 -14.30
C LEU A 37 37.63 -16.15 -14.61
N PHE A 38 37.56 -15.19 -13.68
CA PHE A 38 38.23 -13.91 -13.84
C PHE A 38 39.76 -14.07 -13.90
N GLU A 39 40.33 -14.89 -13.01
CA GLU A 39 41.76 -15.18 -13.01
C GLU A 39 42.21 -15.86 -14.32
N GLU A 40 41.43 -16.82 -14.83
CA GLU A 40 41.75 -17.50 -16.08
C GLU A 40 41.69 -16.54 -17.29
N LEU A 41 40.67 -15.67 -17.36
CA LEU A 41 40.57 -14.63 -18.38
C LEU A 41 41.76 -13.66 -18.34
N MET A 42 42.19 -13.28 -17.13
CA MET A 42 43.36 -12.42 -16.94
C MET A 42 44.65 -13.12 -17.37
N GLU A 43 44.79 -14.42 -17.10
CA GLU A 43 45.94 -15.20 -17.53
C GLU A 43 46.00 -15.31 -19.06
N VAL A 44 44.87 -15.61 -19.72
CA VAL A 44 44.76 -15.66 -21.19
C VAL A 44 45.14 -14.31 -21.79
N ASN A 45 44.63 -13.20 -21.24
CA ASN A 45 44.97 -11.85 -21.71
C ASN A 45 46.48 -11.56 -21.58
N CYS A 46 47.10 -11.91 -20.45
CA CYS A 46 48.54 -11.78 -20.26
C CYS A 46 49.34 -12.58 -21.30
N LYS A 47 48.92 -13.82 -21.58
CA LYS A 47 49.54 -14.68 -22.59
C LYS A 47 49.40 -14.11 -24.00
N LEU A 48 48.24 -13.56 -24.36
CA LEU A 48 48.01 -12.91 -25.66
C LEU A 48 48.89 -11.67 -25.84
N ILE A 49 49.03 -10.83 -24.80
CA ILE A 49 49.93 -9.66 -24.84
C ILE A 49 51.39 -10.11 -25.00
N SER A 50 51.80 -11.14 -24.28
CA SER A 50 53.15 -11.73 -24.40
C SER A 50 53.40 -12.29 -25.80
N LEU A 51 52.42 -13.03 -26.36
CA LEU A 51 52.47 -13.56 -27.71
C LEU A 51 52.58 -12.44 -28.75
N ALA A 52 51.80 -11.36 -28.62
CA ALA A 52 51.87 -10.20 -29.51
C ALA A 52 53.27 -9.53 -29.48
N LYS A 53 53.92 -9.47 -28.31
CA LYS A 53 55.30 -8.96 -28.20
C LYS A 53 56.30 -9.89 -28.89
N LYS A 54 56.16 -11.21 -28.72
CA LYS A 54 57.01 -12.21 -29.38
C LYS A 54 56.82 -12.23 -30.90
N ALA A 55 55.58 -12.13 -31.37
CA ALA A 55 55.28 -12.08 -32.80
C ALA A 55 55.99 -10.93 -33.53
N LYS A 56 56.21 -9.80 -32.85
CA LYS A 56 56.94 -8.64 -33.41
C LYS A 56 58.43 -8.89 -33.67
N VAL A 57 59.04 -9.84 -32.97
CA VAL A 57 60.48 -10.16 -33.10
C VAL A 57 60.74 -11.40 -33.96
N VAL A 58 59.67 -12.08 -34.40
CA VAL A 58 59.75 -13.28 -35.24
C VAL A 58 59.91 -12.89 -36.71
N ASP A 59 60.83 -13.55 -37.41
CA ASP A 59 61.08 -13.36 -38.84
C ASP A 59 59.79 -13.64 -39.65
N CYS A 60 59.47 -12.79 -40.63
CA CYS A 60 58.27 -12.93 -41.46
C CYS A 60 58.19 -14.30 -42.17
N ARG A 61 59.33 -14.94 -42.46
CA ARG A 61 59.39 -16.29 -43.03
C ARG A 61 58.76 -17.34 -42.13
N TYR A 62 58.83 -17.18 -40.81
CA TYR A 62 58.18 -18.09 -39.87
C TYR A 62 56.66 -18.10 -40.06
N PHE A 63 56.06 -16.93 -40.29
CA PHE A 63 54.62 -16.83 -40.54
C PHE A 63 54.22 -17.46 -41.87
N MET A 64 55.08 -17.38 -42.89
CA MET A 64 54.83 -18.04 -44.18
C MET A 64 54.92 -19.56 -44.09
N TYR A 65 55.88 -20.11 -43.34
CA TYR A 65 56.05 -21.57 -43.21
C TYR A 65 55.07 -22.22 -42.23
N ASN A 66 54.43 -21.44 -41.36
CA ASN A 66 53.52 -21.94 -40.33
C ASN A 66 52.12 -21.33 -40.45
N SER A 67 51.69 -20.93 -41.65
CA SER A 67 50.42 -20.23 -41.87
C SER A 67 49.21 -21.02 -41.33
N GLY A 68 49.21 -22.35 -41.46
CA GLY A 68 48.12 -23.18 -40.93
C GLY A 68 47.92 -23.10 -39.41
N ILE A 69 49.01 -23.02 -38.63
CA ILE A 69 48.93 -22.86 -37.17
C ILE A 69 48.42 -21.47 -36.79
N ILE A 70 48.81 -20.46 -37.57
CA ILE A 70 48.37 -19.07 -37.38
C ILE A 70 46.88 -18.94 -37.70
N ASP A 71 46.43 -19.54 -38.80
CA ASP A 71 45.03 -19.54 -39.20
C ASP A 71 44.15 -20.27 -38.17
N GLU A 72 44.61 -21.40 -37.63
CA GLU A 72 43.92 -22.14 -36.56
C GLU A 72 43.83 -21.30 -35.27
N PHE A 73 44.94 -20.66 -34.86
CA PHE A 73 44.96 -19.77 -33.70
C PHE A 73 43.97 -18.59 -33.88
N ILE A 74 43.96 -17.95 -35.05
CA ILE A 74 43.04 -16.86 -35.38
C ILE A 74 41.59 -17.37 -35.33
N GLY A 75 41.30 -18.54 -35.90
CA GLY A 75 39.98 -19.16 -35.87
C GLY A 75 39.46 -19.41 -34.45
N ASN A 76 40.30 -20.00 -33.59
CA ASN A 76 39.95 -20.25 -32.19
C ASN A 76 39.70 -18.94 -31.41
N PHE A 77 40.48 -17.89 -31.69
CA PHE A 77 40.29 -16.58 -31.08
C PHE A 77 38.97 -15.94 -31.51
N TYR A 78 38.58 -16.06 -32.77
CA TYR A 78 37.29 -15.56 -33.25
C TYR A 78 36.10 -16.27 -32.61
N GLU A 79 36.15 -17.60 -32.47
CA GLU A 79 35.07 -18.34 -31.83
C GLU A 79 34.95 -17.98 -30.34
N PHE A 80 36.08 -17.81 -29.62
CA PHE A 80 36.07 -17.29 -28.25
C PHE A 80 35.39 -15.91 -28.16
N LEU A 81 35.76 -14.95 -29.02
CA LEU A 81 35.16 -13.62 -29.01
C LEU A 81 33.66 -13.66 -29.27
N LYS A 82 33.20 -14.52 -30.18
CA LYS A 82 31.79 -14.70 -30.50
C LYS A 82 31.00 -15.26 -29.30
N GLN A 83 31.56 -16.23 -28.57
CA GLN A 83 30.95 -16.77 -27.36
C GLN A 83 30.90 -15.73 -26.23
N ALA A 84 31.98 -14.96 -26.03
CA ALA A 84 32.02 -13.87 -25.07
C ALA A 84 30.96 -12.80 -25.37
N GLU A 85 30.77 -12.44 -26.64
CA GLU A 85 29.75 -11.49 -27.07
C GLU A 85 28.32 -12.02 -26.81
N LEU A 86 28.08 -13.31 -27.05
CA LEU A 86 26.79 -13.95 -26.74
C LEU A 86 26.50 -13.95 -25.24
N GLN A 87 27.49 -14.26 -24.40
CA GLN A 87 27.33 -14.23 -22.95
C GLN A 87 27.17 -12.81 -22.42
N GLN A 88 27.89 -11.82 -22.97
CA GLN A 88 27.67 -10.41 -22.67
C GLN A 88 26.23 -9.99 -23.04
N LYS A 89 25.72 -10.40 -24.20
CA LYS A 89 24.32 -10.15 -24.60
C LYS A 89 23.32 -10.83 -23.66
N LYS A 90 23.59 -12.05 -23.20
CA LYS A 90 22.78 -12.75 -22.20
C LYS A 90 22.80 -12.01 -20.85
N ALA A 91 24.00 -11.67 -20.36
CA ALA A 91 24.18 -10.93 -19.10
C ALA A 91 23.53 -9.54 -19.14
N VAL A 92 23.67 -8.80 -20.24
CA VAL A 92 23.00 -7.49 -20.44
C VAL A 92 21.49 -7.65 -20.53
N LYS A 93 20.99 -8.75 -21.13
CA LYS A 93 19.56 -9.05 -21.15
C LYS A 93 19.06 -9.35 -19.72
N SER A 94 19.79 -10.14 -18.96
CA SER A 94 19.49 -10.46 -17.55
C SER A 94 19.66 -9.26 -16.61
N SER A 95 20.60 -8.35 -16.86
CA SER A 95 20.78 -7.13 -16.06
C SER A 95 19.81 -6.00 -16.46
N SER A 96 19.32 -5.99 -17.70
CA SER A 96 18.22 -5.10 -18.09
C SER A 96 16.90 -5.46 -17.40
N GLU A 97 16.77 -6.69 -16.90
CA GLU A 97 15.70 -7.09 -15.99
C GLU A 97 15.93 -6.62 -14.55
N GLN A 98 17.18 -6.34 -14.14
CA GLN A 98 17.49 -5.81 -12.79
C GLN A 98 17.11 -4.34 -12.62
N PHE A 99 17.18 -3.51 -13.68
CA PHE A 99 16.62 -2.15 -13.68
C PHE A 99 15.24 -2.14 -14.34
N ASN A 100 14.29 -2.86 -13.74
CA ASN A 100 12.91 -2.77 -14.19
C ASN A 100 12.34 -1.36 -13.96
N SER A 101 11.16 -1.09 -14.50
CA SER A 101 10.49 0.22 -14.38
C SER A 101 10.33 0.68 -12.93
N ASP A 102 10.23 -0.26 -11.99
CA ASP A 102 9.95 0.03 -10.59
C ASP A 102 11.20 0.58 -9.90
N VAL A 103 12.36 -0.04 -10.10
CA VAL A 103 13.66 0.46 -9.61
C VAL A 103 13.96 1.84 -10.20
N LEU A 104 13.67 2.06 -11.49
CA LEU A 104 13.85 3.37 -12.11
C LEU A 104 12.91 4.43 -11.54
N SER A 105 11.66 4.06 -11.25
CA SER A 105 10.69 4.93 -10.59
C SER A 105 11.15 5.34 -9.19
N GLU A 106 11.75 4.43 -8.43
CA GLU A 106 12.37 4.73 -7.13
C GLU A 106 13.55 5.69 -7.28
N ILE A 107 14.45 5.46 -8.25
CA ILE A 107 15.57 6.37 -8.52
C ILE A 107 15.07 7.79 -8.83
N TYR A 108 14.00 7.94 -9.60
CA TYR A 108 13.45 9.26 -9.96
C TYR A 108 13.00 10.07 -8.76
N GLN A 109 12.65 9.45 -7.63
CA GLN A 109 12.25 10.17 -6.41
C GLN A 109 13.43 10.90 -5.75
N PHE A 110 14.66 10.46 -6.00
CA PHE A 110 15.88 11.06 -5.46
C PHE A 110 16.50 12.09 -6.40
N LEU A 111 16.02 12.17 -7.64
CA LEU A 111 16.50 13.13 -8.63
C LEU A 111 15.62 14.38 -8.58
N ASP A 112 16.23 15.54 -8.76
CA ASP A 112 15.47 16.75 -8.94
C ASP A 112 14.71 16.71 -10.28
N THR A 113 13.61 17.47 -10.36
CA THR A 113 12.73 17.50 -11.54
C THR A 113 13.48 17.85 -12.82
N SER A 114 14.50 18.71 -12.75
CA SER A 114 15.31 19.10 -13.91
C SER A 114 16.14 17.92 -14.40
N THR A 115 16.79 17.18 -13.50
CA THR A 115 17.55 15.97 -13.83
C THR A 115 16.67 14.87 -14.43
N VAL A 116 15.45 14.68 -13.91
CA VAL A 116 14.49 13.74 -14.51
C VAL A 116 14.09 14.18 -15.92
N ILE A 117 13.80 15.47 -16.10
CA ILE A 117 13.33 16.00 -17.39
C ILE A 117 14.42 15.97 -18.46
N HIS A 118 15.61 16.46 -18.12
CA HIS A 118 16.68 16.71 -19.08
C HIS A 118 17.71 15.58 -19.17
N GLY A 119 17.85 14.77 -18.13
CA GLY A 119 18.84 13.68 -18.08
C GLY A 119 18.22 12.32 -18.39
N CYS A 120 17.23 11.91 -17.61
CA CYS A 120 16.76 10.53 -17.55
C CYS A 120 16.21 10.01 -18.90
N GLY A 121 15.44 10.85 -19.61
CA GLY A 121 14.90 10.49 -20.92
C GLY A 121 15.97 10.29 -22.01
N LEU A 122 17.18 10.80 -21.81
CA LEU A 122 18.29 10.69 -22.76
C LEU A 122 19.21 9.49 -22.48
N VAL A 123 19.13 8.89 -21.29
CA VAL A 123 20.01 7.79 -20.86
C VAL A 123 19.80 6.56 -21.75
N SER A 124 18.55 6.12 -21.93
CA SER A 124 18.22 4.96 -22.75
C SER A 124 16.73 4.92 -23.11
N LYS A 125 16.38 4.05 -24.06
CA LYS A 125 14.98 3.75 -24.41
C LYS A 125 14.18 3.22 -23.21
N LEU A 126 14.82 2.41 -22.36
CA LEU A 126 14.19 1.83 -21.16
C LEU A 126 13.82 2.93 -20.17
N TRP A 127 14.75 3.84 -19.89
CA TRP A 127 14.51 5.00 -19.02
C TRP A 127 13.41 5.90 -19.56
N ASN A 128 13.41 6.16 -20.87
CA ASN A 128 12.32 6.92 -21.48
C ASN A 128 10.96 6.18 -21.39
N GLN A 129 10.96 4.85 -21.47
CA GLN A 129 9.74 4.04 -21.31
C GLN A 129 9.24 4.01 -19.87
N SER A 130 10.12 3.98 -18.86
CA SER A 130 9.74 4.03 -17.45
C SER A 130 9.19 5.39 -17.01
N LEU A 131 9.37 6.44 -17.81
CA LEU A 131 8.68 7.73 -17.60
C LEU A 131 7.18 7.66 -17.92
N LYS A 132 6.65 6.55 -18.49
CA LYS A 132 5.21 6.35 -18.65
C LYS A 132 4.59 5.96 -17.33
N GLY A 133 3.57 6.71 -16.88
CA GLY A 133 2.95 6.47 -15.57
C GLY A 133 3.75 7.10 -14.42
N LEU A 134 4.59 8.07 -14.73
CA LEU A 134 5.48 8.69 -13.76
C LEU A 134 4.69 9.45 -12.70
N LYS A 135 5.15 9.29 -11.46
CA LYS A 135 4.73 10.07 -10.31
C LYS A 135 5.80 11.13 -10.05
N LEU A 136 5.43 12.40 -10.09
CA LEU A 136 6.38 13.49 -9.87
C LEU A 136 5.95 14.41 -8.74
N LYS A 137 6.92 14.76 -7.90
CA LYS A 137 6.82 15.82 -6.90
C LYS A 137 7.57 17.04 -7.39
N VAL A 138 6.87 18.16 -7.56
CA VAL A 138 7.39 19.36 -8.22
C VAL A 138 7.15 20.58 -7.36
N ARG A 139 8.23 21.32 -7.09
CA ARG A 139 8.14 22.63 -6.42
C ARG A 139 7.67 23.70 -7.40
N ALA A 140 6.97 24.72 -6.90
CA ALA A 140 6.46 25.83 -7.73
C ALA A 140 7.49 26.43 -8.69
N GLN A 141 8.74 26.61 -8.26
CA GLN A 141 9.81 27.20 -9.08
C GLN A 141 10.26 26.35 -10.29
N ASN A 142 9.84 25.08 -10.37
CA ASN A 142 10.20 24.15 -11.45
C ASN A 142 8.99 23.78 -12.32
N ILE A 143 7.80 24.33 -12.03
CA ILE A 143 6.57 23.92 -12.72
C ILE A 143 6.57 24.35 -14.19
N ASP A 144 7.14 25.49 -14.51
CA ASP A 144 7.30 25.98 -15.88
C ASP A 144 8.19 25.05 -16.72
N ILE A 145 9.31 24.58 -16.16
CA ILE A 145 10.20 23.60 -16.79
C ILE A 145 9.43 22.31 -17.08
N LEU A 146 8.65 21.83 -16.10
CA LEU A 146 7.83 20.64 -16.25
C LEU A 146 6.79 20.79 -17.36
N LEU A 147 5.99 21.86 -17.31
CA LEU A 147 4.85 22.07 -18.22
C LEU A 147 5.31 22.31 -19.67
N ASN A 148 6.53 22.81 -19.86
CA ASN A 148 7.14 22.97 -21.19
C ASN A 148 7.91 21.73 -21.66
N SER A 149 8.04 20.69 -20.81
CA SER A 149 8.72 19.44 -21.18
C SER A 149 7.83 18.50 -21.99
N SER A 150 8.42 17.61 -22.78
CA SER A 150 7.68 16.54 -23.48
C SER A 150 7.14 15.46 -22.53
N ILE A 151 7.75 15.35 -21.34
CA ILE A 151 7.43 14.31 -20.33
C ILE A 151 6.07 14.55 -19.68
N ILE A 152 5.57 15.78 -19.66
CA ILE A 152 4.25 16.12 -19.10
C ILE A 152 3.12 15.23 -19.65
N THR A 153 3.22 14.83 -20.92
CA THR A 153 2.26 13.96 -21.61
C THR A 153 2.22 12.52 -21.09
N ASN A 154 3.16 12.14 -20.22
CA ASN A 154 3.30 10.80 -19.65
C ASN A 154 3.05 10.73 -18.15
N ILE A 155 2.90 11.88 -17.49
CA ILE A 155 2.68 11.97 -16.05
C ILE A 155 1.25 11.54 -15.72
N THR A 156 1.15 10.61 -14.78
CA THR A 156 -0.15 10.16 -14.27
C THR A 156 -0.43 10.70 -12.87
N GLN A 157 0.60 10.99 -12.07
CA GLN A 157 0.44 11.56 -10.73
C GLN A 157 1.37 12.76 -10.55
N LEU A 158 0.82 13.87 -10.07
CA LEU A 158 1.55 15.11 -9.85
C LEU A 158 1.29 15.62 -8.44
N GLU A 159 2.34 15.69 -7.62
CA GLU A 159 2.34 16.38 -6.32
C GLU A 159 3.00 17.75 -6.48
N LEU A 160 2.28 18.80 -6.08
CA LEU A 160 2.80 20.15 -6.13
C LEU A 160 3.16 20.64 -4.73
N VAL A 161 4.33 21.25 -4.59
CA VAL A 161 4.84 21.72 -3.29
C VAL A 161 5.10 23.21 -3.33
N SER A 162 4.62 23.92 -2.30
CA SER A 162 4.80 25.36 -2.15
C SER A 162 4.24 26.17 -3.32
N THR A 163 3.05 25.82 -3.80
CA THR A 163 2.38 26.47 -4.94
C THR A 163 2.07 27.93 -4.69
N THR A 164 2.08 28.70 -5.77
CA THR A 164 1.66 30.11 -5.82
C THR A 164 0.53 30.27 -6.85
N ASP A 165 -0.15 31.42 -6.85
CA ASP A 165 -1.17 31.72 -7.88
C ASP A 165 -0.60 31.58 -9.32
N GLU A 166 0.66 31.99 -9.53
CA GLU A 166 1.31 31.83 -10.84
C GLU A 166 1.48 30.35 -11.22
N THR A 167 1.68 29.46 -10.25
CA THR A 167 1.75 28.01 -10.49
C THR A 167 0.42 27.51 -11.09
N PHE A 168 -0.71 27.88 -10.49
CA PHE A 168 -2.03 27.49 -11.00
C PHE A 168 -2.35 28.17 -12.33
N LYS A 169 -1.92 29.41 -12.54
CA LYS A 169 -2.04 30.09 -13.82
C LYS A 169 -1.30 29.36 -14.92
N LEU A 170 -0.06 28.93 -14.70
CA LEU A 170 0.70 28.11 -15.63
C LEU A 170 0.01 26.77 -15.91
N LEU A 171 -0.49 26.08 -14.87
CA LEU A 171 -1.25 24.83 -15.02
C LEU A 171 -2.52 25.02 -15.86
N SER A 172 -3.24 26.12 -15.65
CA SER A 172 -4.48 26.42 -16.38
C SER A 172 -4.25 26.64 -17.88
N ASN A 173 -3.03 27.03 -18.27
CA ASN A 173 -2.62 27.19 -19.66
C ASN A 173 -2.08 25.90 -20.28
N CYS A 174 -1.78 24.88 -19.48
CA CYS A 174 -1.28 23.60 -19.97
C CYS A 174 -2.42 22.76 -20.56
N ARG A 175 -2.20 22.23 -21.77
CA ARG A 175 -3.15 21.35 -22.48
C ARG A 175 -2.72 19.90 -22.54
N ASN A 176 -1.53 19.57 -22.04
CA ASN A 176 -0.90 18.27 -22.21
C ASN A 176 -1.01 17.37 -20.95
N LEU A 177 -2.06 17.54 -20.15
CA LEU A 177 -2.30 16.82 -18.90
C LEU A 177 -3.34 15.70 -19.07
N ASP A 178 -3.55 15.23 -20.29
CA ASP A 178 -4.59 14.24 -20.60
C ASP A 178 -4.38 12.90 -19.89
N LYS A 179 -3.15 12.53 -19.52
CA LYS A 179 -2.89 11.29 -18.77
C LYS A 179 -2.90 11.46 -17.25
N LEU A 180 -2.98 12.70 -16.76
CA LEU A 180 -2.97 12.97 -15.32
C LEU A 180 -4.27 12.42 -14.70
N ASN A 181 -4.12 11.47 -13.78
CA ASN A 181 -5.23 10.86 -13.05
C ASN A 181 -5.23 11.19 -11.56
N SER A 182 -4.10 11.64 -11.00
CA SER A 182 -3.96 12.03 -9.60
C SER A 182 -3.24 13.38 -9.47
N LEU A 183 -3.82 14.30 -8.73
CA LEU A 183 -3.25 15.61 -8.41
C LEU A 183 -3.24 15.80 -6.89
N ASP A 184 -2.05 15.99 -6.33
CA ASP A 184 -1.86 16.28 -4.92
C ASP A 184 -1.47 17.75 -4.72
N LEU A 185 -2.37 18.48 -4.06
CA LEU A 185 -2.20 19.88 -3.69
C LEU A 185 -2.07 20.04 -2.17
N SER A 186 -1.88 18.96 -1.42
CA SER A 186 -1.88 19.00 0.03
C SER A 186 -0.82 19.95 0.62
N SER A 187 -1.11 20.51 1.79
CA SER A 187 -0.23 21.45 2.51
C SER A 187 0.13 22.74 1.75
N ASN A 188 -0.57 23.06 0.65
CA ASN A 188 -0.40 24.31 -0.09
C ASN A 188 -1.35 25.41 0.38
N LYS A 189 -1.15 26.61 -0.16
CA LYS A 189 -2.12 27.71 -0.05
C LYS A 189 -3.04 27.68 -1.26
N LEU A 190 -4.34 27.59 -1.05
CA LEU A 190 -5.35 27.72 -2.11
C LEU A 190 -6.26 28.91 -1.81
N GLU A 191 -5.75 30.09 -2.19
CA GLU A 191 -6.53 31.31 -2.16
C GLU A 191 -7.51 31.36 -3.34
N LYS A 192 -8.40 32.35 -3.34
CA LYS A 192 -9.44 32.47 -4.36
C LYS A 192 -8.87 32.55 -5.79
N ALA A 193 -7.79 33.32 -5.99
CA ALA A 193 -7.15 33.45 -7.31
C ALA A 193 -6.58 32.11 -7.83
N SER A 194 -5.95 31.32 -6.96
CA SER A 194 -5.51 29.96 -7.28
C SER A 194 -6.68 29.08 -7.75
N ILE A 195 -7.84 29.14 -7.08
CA ILE A 195 -9.05 28.39 -7.48
C ILE A 195 -9.58 28.85 -8.84
N ASP A 196 -9.61 30.16 -9.11
CA ASP A 196 -10.06 30.71 -10.40
C ASP A 196 -9.23 30.19 -11.59
N HIS A 197 -7.97 29.83 -11.35
CA HIS A 197 -7.11 29.17 -12.33
C HIS A 197 -7.28 27.65 -12.34
N LEU A 198 -7.35 27.02 -11.17
CA LEU A 198 -7.48 25.57 -11.05
C LEU A 198 -8.73 25.05 -11.77
N ILE A 199 -9.89 25.70 -11.59
CA ILE A 199 -11.15 25.28 -12.24
C ILE A 199 -11.11 25.36 -13.78
N LYS A 200 -10.12 26.06 -14.36
CA LYS A 200 -9.90 26.19 -15.81
C LYS A 200 -8.92 25.16 -16.37
N CYS A 201 -8.22 24.41 -15.51
CA CYS A 201 -7.27 23.39 -15.93
C CYS A 201 -7.94 22.31 -16.78
N HIS A 202 -7.24 21.84 -17.81
CA HIS A 202 -7.72 20.75 -18.67
C HIS A 202 -7.07 19.44 -18.25
N MET A 203 -7.75 18.70 -17.38
CA MET A 203 -7.30 17.39 -16.88
C MET A 203 -8.46 16.38 -17.00
N PRO A 204 -8.85 15.99 -18.23
CA PRO A 204 -10.10 15.26 -18.47
C PRO A 204 -10.17 13.88 -17.80
N ASN A 205 -9.01 13.30 -17.45
CA ASN A 205 -8.89 11.98 -16.84
C ASN A 205 -8.52 12.05 -15.34
N LEU A 206 -8.58 13.24 -14.71
CA LEU A 206 -8.29 13.39 -13.29
C LEU A 206 -9.38 12.72 -12.45
N THR A 207 -9.02 11.69 -11.69
CA THR A 207 -9.95 10.92 -10.85
C THR A 207 -9.62 11.01 -9.37
N GLU A 208 -8.42 11.45 -9.01
CA GLU A 208 -7.97 11.58 -7.62
C GLU A 208 -7.48 13.01 -7.37
N LEU A 209 -8.00 13.63 -6.31
CA LEU A 209 -7.63 14.97 -5.90
C LEU A 209 -7.36 14.97 -4.39
N ASN A 210 -6.12 15.27 -4.02
CA ASN A 210 -5.74 15.46 -2.62
C ASN A 210 -5.69 16.94 -2.28
N LEU A 211 -6.60 17.37 -1.40
CA LEU A 211 -6.69 18.69 -0.82
C LEU A 211 -6.52 18.60 0.70
N ALA A 212 -5.64 17.76 1.24
CA ALA A 212 -5.39 17.71 2.68
C ALA A 212 -4.56 18.92 3.18
N TYR A 213 -4.80 19.39 4.40
CA TYR A 213 -4.01 20.44 5.06
C TYR A 213 -3.87 21.75 4.27
N ILE A 214 -4.89 22.14 3.48
CA ILE A 214 -4.83 23.36 2.68
C ILE A 214 -4.91 24.59 3.57
N LYS A 215 -3.91 25.45 3.45
CA LYS A 215 -3.84 26.73 4.13
C LYS A 215 -4.68 27.77 3.38
N GLN A 216 -5.34 28.64 4.13
CA GLN A 216 -6.15 29.74 3.59
C GLN A 216 -7.30 29.28 2.67
N PHE A 217 -7.80 28.07 2.85
CA PHE A 217 -8.95 27.56 2.07
C PHE A 217 -10.27 28.15 2.59
N THR A 218 -10.61 29.35 2.11
CA THR A 218 -11.85 30.02 2.52
C THR A 218 -13.10 29.24 2.08
N GLU A 219 -14.21 29.38 2.81
CA GLU A 219 -15.48 28.72 2.44
C GLU A 219 -15.92 29.06 1.01
N THR A 220 -15.78 30.33 0.59
CA THR A 220 -16.12 30.75 -0.76
C THR A 220 -15.28 30.03 -1.82
N ALA A 221 -13.97 29.88 -1.57
CA ALA A 221 -13.07 29.15 -2.46
C ALA A 221 -13.41 27.65 -2.50
N ALA A 222 -13.74 27.05 -1.35
CA ALA A 222 -14.16 25.66 -1.25
C ALA A 222 -15.48 25.39 -1.99
N ILE A 223 -16.51 26.23 -1.79
CA ILE A 223 -17.80 26.12 -2.51
C ILE A 223 -17.56 26.19 -4.01
N GLU A 224 -16.75 27.15 -4.47
CA GLU A 224 -16.49 27.32 -5.90
C GLU A 224 -15.78 26.12 -6.50
N LEU A 225 -14.71 25.63 -5.87
CA LEU A 225 -13.98 24.47 -6.37
C LEU A 225 -14.89 23.23 -6.38
N LEU A 226 -15.53 22.92 -5.24
CA LEU A 226 -16.29 21.69 -5.05
C LEU A 226 -17.60 21.64 -5.87
N ASN A 227 -18.11 22.79 -6.31
CA ASN A 227 -19.27 22.90 -7.19
C ASN A 227 -18.89 23.10 -8.67
N SER A 228 -17.60 23.20 -8.98
CA SER A 228 -17.13 23.43 -10.35
C SER A 228 -17.19 22.16 -11.22
N ARG A 229 -17.17 22.36 -12.55
CA ARG A 229 -17.07 21.25 -13.51
C ARG A 229 -15.75 20.50 -13.45
N PHE A 230 -14.70 21.09 -12.87
CA PHE A 230 -13.41 20.43 -12.64
C PHE A 230 -13.58 19.18 -11.78
N MET A 231 -14.53 19.19 -10.83
CA MET A 231 -14.82 18.04 -9.97
C MET A 231 -15.55 16.89 -10.68
N LYS A 232 -16.02 17.06 -11.93
CA LYS A 232 -16.88 16.10 -12.64
C LYS A 232 -16.20 14.77 -12.96
N SER A 233 -14.89 14.64 -12.92
CA SER A 233 -14.22 13.34 -13.08
C SER A 233 -13.67 12.76 -11.78
N ILE A 234 -13.65 13.56 -10.69
CA ILE A 234 -13.06 13.16 -9.41
C ILE A 234 -13.91 12.06 -8.77
N LYS A 235 -13.25 10.97 -8.39
CA LYS A 235 -13.81 9.80 -7.69
C LYS A 235 -13.21 9.63 -6.29
N LYS A 236 -11.95 10.01 -6.10
CA LYS A 236 -11.26 10.00 -4.80
C LYS A 236 -10.93 11.42 -4.40
N LEU A 237 -11.40 11.82 -3.23
CA LEU A 237 -11.25 13.17 -2.72
C LEU A 237 -10.76 13.13 -1.27
N ASP A 238 -9.64 13.77 -1.02
CA ASP A 238 -9.11 13.97 0.33
C ASP A 238 -9.28 15.45 0.73
N LEU A 239 -9.98 15.68 1.83
CA LEU A 239 -10.27 16.99 2.45
C LEU A 239 -9.76 17.06 3.89
N CYS A 240 -8.90 16.14 4.31
CA CYS A 240 -8.38 16.06 5.67
C CYS A 240 -7.85 17.41 6.15
N GLU A 241 -8.39 17.91 7.28
CA GLU A 241 -8.01 19.16 7.92
C GLU A 241 -8.17 20.45 7.09
N SER A 242 -8.65 20.36 5.86
CA SER A 242 -8.85 21.54 4.99
C SER A 242 -10.14 22.28 5.25
N LEU A 243 -11.11 21.61 5.89
CA LEU A 243 -12.42 22.18 6.23
C LEU A 243 -12.60 22.37 7.74
N GLU A 244 -11.51 22.40 8.51
CA GLU A 244 -11.54 22.35 9.98
C GLU A 244 -12.34 23.51 10.61
N ASN A 245 -12.27 24.70 9.99
CA ASN A 245 -12.92 25.92 10.48
C ASN A 245 -14.15 26.33 9.66
N CYS A 246 -14.68 25.42 8.84
CA CYS A 246 -15.84 25.73 8.01
C CYS A 246 -17.16 25.55 8.77
N SER A 247 -18.12 26.38 8.42
CA SER A 247 -19.46 26.43 8.97
C SER A 247 -20.38 25.37 8.35
N LYS A 248 -21.50 25.09 9.03
CA LYS A 248 -22.60 24.28 8.49
C LYS A 248 -23.10 24.76 7.13
N ASN A 249 -23.02 26.07 6.86
CA ASN A 249 -23.47 26.66 5.60
C ASN A 249 -22.59 26.22 4.42
N LEU A 250 -21.27 26.03 4.63
CA LEU A 250 -20.42 25.43 3.61
C LEU A 250 -20.96 24.06 3.22
N PHE A 251 -21.14 23.16 4.19
CA PHE A 251 -21.59 21.80 3.96
C PHE A 251 -22.97 21.73 3.31
N ALA A 252 -23.89 22.60 3.73
CA ALA A 252 -25.19 22.76 3.08
C ALA A 252 -25.10 23.28 1.64
N SER A 253 -24.08 24.08 1.31
CA SER A 253 -23.87 24.58 -0.05
C SER A 253 -23.25 23.52 -0.97
N ILE A 254 -22.29 22.74 -0.47
CA ILE A 254 -21.64 21.68 -1.26
C ILE A 254 -22.48 20.40 -1.33
N SER A 255 -23.40 20.15 -0.39
CA SER A 255 -24.35 19.03 -0.47
C SER A 255 -25.33 19.16 -1.63
N GLN A 256 -25.62 20.38 -2.09
CA GLN A 256 -26.46 20.63 -3.26
C GLN A 256 -25.76 20.27 -4.58
N SER A 257 -24.46 20.00 -4.54
CA SER A 257 -23.66 19.67 -5.72
C SER A 257 -23.88 18.23 -6.15
N LYS A 258 -24.68 18.04 -7.19
CA LYS A 258 -24.85 16.74 -7.86
C LYS A 258 -23.54 16.17 -8.41
N ILE A 259 -22.53 17.02 -8.64
CA ILE A 259 -21.22 16.62 -9.17
C ILE A 259 -20.48 15.73 -8.16
N LEU A 260 -20.64 15.97 -6.86
CA LEU A 260 -19.93 15.22 -5.81
C LEU A 260 -20.55 13.85 -5.50
N ASN A 261 -21.70 13.51 -6.09
CA ASN A 261 -22.39 12.24 -5.80
C ASN A 261 -21.73 11.03 -6.45
N GLN A 262 -20.77 11.25 -7.35
CA GLN A 262 -19.94 10.22 -7.96
C GLN A 262 -18.70 9.85 -7.13
N ILE A 263 -18.44 10.57 -6.03
CA ILE A 263 -17.30 10.29 -5.17
C ILE A 263 -17.49 8.89 -4.57
N THR A 264 -16.46 8.07 -4.73
CA THR A 264 -16.41 6.68 -4.23
C THR A 264 -15.48 6.56 -3.03
N HIS A 265 -14.45 7.42 -2.94
CA HIS A 265 -13.52 7.44 -1.82
C HIS A 265 -13.45 8.86 -1.28
N LEU A 266 -13.81 9.04 -0.01
CA LEU A 266 -13.82 10.33 0.64
C LEU A 266 -13.05 10.26 1.95
N LYS A 267 -12.06 11.13 2.10
CA LYS A 267 -11.41 11.39 3.39
C LYS A 267 -11.77 12.79 3.84
N ILE A 268 -12.33 12.91 5.02
CA ILE A 268 -12.74 14.18 5.59
C ILE A 268 -12.50 14.14 7.10
N ASN A 269 -11.24 14.35 7.47
CA ASN A 269 -10.80 14.31 8.86
C ASN A 269 -10.70 15.70 9.48
N ARG A 270 -10.69 15.74 10.80
CA ARG A 270 -10.44 16.94 11.59
C ARG A 270 -9.16 16.81 12.38
N SER A 271 -8.51 17.95 12.67
CA SER A 271 -7.34 17.91 13.53
C SER A 271 -7.74 17.56 14.97
N THR A 272 -6.80 16.95 15.69
CA THR A 272 -6.94 16.67 17.13
C THR A 272 -6.93 17.93 18.00
N TYR A 273 -6.50 19.08 17.47
CA TYR A 273 -6.35 20.31 18.25
C TYR A 273 -7.69 20.99 18.54
N ASN A 274 -8.68 20.82 17.66
CA ASN A 274 -10.04 21.35 17.87
C ASN A 274 -10.94 20.47 18.76
N ARG A 275 -10.32 19.65 19.62
CA ARG A 275 -11.00 18.77 20.59
C ARG A 275 -12.01 19.49 21.50
N TYR A 276 -11.90 20.80 21.67
CA TYR A 276 -12.71 21.60 22.58
C TYR A 276 -13.81 22.44 21.90
N ILE A 277 -14.02 22.34 20.58
CA ILE A 277 -15.18 22.98 19.95
C ILE A 277 -16.41 22.11 20.22
N THR A 278 -17.03 22.31 21.37
CA THR A 278 -18.05 21.43 21.95
C THR A 278 -19.43 21.51 21.31
N ASP A 279 -19.76 22.51 20.48
CA ASP A 279 -21.19 22.82 20.24
C ASP A 279 -21.61 23.19 18.82
N LYS A 280 -20.75 23.02 17.79
CA LYS A 280 -21.14 23.43 16.44
C LYS A 280 -21.62 22.23 15.63
N GLU A 281 -22.89 22.21 15.27
CA GLU A 281 -23.41 21.34 14.22
C GLU A 281 -22.56 21.51 12.96
N HIS A 282 -21.71 20.54 12.66
CA HIS A 282 -20.71 20.69 11.62
C HIS A 282 -21.27 20.51 10.20
N GLY A 283 -22.53 20.08 10.06
CA GLY A 283 -23.17 19.88 8.76
C GLY A 283 -22.62 18.70 7.95
N ILE A 284 -21.73 17.88 8.54
CA ILE A 284 -21.20 16.69 7.87
C ILE A 284 -22.30 15.70 7.50
N ASP A 285 -23.34 15.61 8.33
CA ASP A 285 -24.56 14.87 8.07
C ASP A 285 -25.24 15.34 6.79
N ILE A 286 -25.36 16.65 6.60
CA ILE A 286 -25.96 17.26 5.40
C ILE A 286 -25.14 16.91 4.16
N PHE A 287 -23.80 16.94 4.28
CA PHE A 287 -22.91 16.67 3.15
C PHE A 287 -22.89 15.20 2.73
N LEU A 288 -22.91 14.28 3.68
CA LEU A 288 -22.85 12.85 3.41
C LEU A 288 -24.20 12.24 3.03
N ASN A 289 -25.32 12.92 3.34
CA ASN A 289 -26.67 12.37 3.18
C ASN A 289 -27.01 11.88 1.75
N ASP A 290 -26.38 12.39 0.69
CA ASP A 290 -26.67 11.97 -0.68
C ASP A 290 -25.48 11.30 -1.39
N LYS A 291 -24.48 10.84 -0.62
CA LYS A 291 -23.25 10.23 -1.14
C LYS A 291 -23.37 8.71 -1.29
N PHE A 292 -24.37 8.28 -2.05
CA PHE A 292 -24.73 6.86 -2.23
C PHE A 292 -23.66 6.00 -2.94
N SER A 293 -22.73 6.65 -3.65
CA SER A 293 -21.67 5.97 -4.40
C SER A 293 -20.43 5.65 -3.55
N LEU A 294 -20.41 6.03 -2.27
CA LEU A 294 -19.24 5.82 -1.42
C LEU A 294 -18.97 4.32 -1.21
N GLU A 295 -17.71 3.96 -1.49
CA GLU A 295 -17.08 2.65 -1.27
C GLU A 295 -16.08 2.72 -0.10
N HIS A 296 -15.46 3.89 0.11
CA HIS A 296 -14.53 4.16 1.20
C HIS A 296 -14.82 5.53 1.83
N LEU A 297 -14.94 5.54 3.17
CA LEU A 297 -15.18 6.75 3.94
C LEU A 297 -14.23 6.80 5.15
N GLU A 298 -13.50 7.90 5.28
CA GLU A 298 -12.67 8.21 6.44
C GLU A 298 -13.16 9.53 7.06
N THR A 299 -13.63 9.48 8.30
CA THR A 299 -14.20 10.62 9.04
C THR A 299 -13.61 10.70 10.44
N VAL A 300 -12.29 10.76 10.55
CA VAL A 300 -11.55 10.71 11.82
C VAL A 300 -11.80 11.99 12.64
N HIS A 301 -11.90 11.82 13.97
CA HIS A 301 -12.09 12.91 14.95
C HIS A 301 -13.47 13.61 14.92
N TYR A 302 -14.49 13.03 14.31
CA TYR A 302 -15.85 13.58 14.32
C TYR A 302 -16.66 13.22 15.57
N GLN A 303 -17.63 14.06 15.92
CA GLN A 303 -18.66 13.74 16.93
C GLN A 303 -19.88 13.13 16.22
N LEU A 304 -19.97 11.80 16.24
CA LEU A 304 -21.03 11.03 15.62
C LEU A 304 -22.20 10.76 16.59
N ASP A 305 -22.01 10.99 17.88
CA ASP A 305 -23.02 10.83 18.92
C ASP A 305 -24.21 11.80 18.77
N VAL A 306 -23.98 12.98 18.20
CA VAL A 306 -25.02 13.97 17.88
C VAL A 306 -25.68 13.74 16.52
N LEU A 307 -25.19 12.77 15.73
CA LEU A 307 -25.68 12.44 14.39
C LEU A 307 -26.16 10.97 14.35
N PRO A 308 -27.19 10.61 15.15
CA PRO A 308 -27.67 9.24 15.21
C PRO A 308 -28.09 8.78 13.83
N ASN A 309 -27.73 7.55 13.49
CA ASN A 309 -28.03 6.92 12.21
C ASN A 309 -27.34 7.52 10.98
N LEU A 310 -26.41 8.48 11.13
CA LEU A 310 -25.71 9.06 9.97
C LEU A 310 -25.14 7.98 9.06
N LEU A 311 -24.51 6.95 9.64
CA LEU A 311 -23.86 5.86 8.90
C LEU A 311 -24.79 4.67 8.62
N THR A 312 -25.94 4.57 9.30
CA THR A 312 -26.86 3.43 9.22
C THR A 312 -28.19 3.77 8.53
N ASN A 313 -28.32 4.95 7.92
CA ASN A 313 -29.54 5.43 7.27
C ASN A 313 -29.92 4.73 5.94
N GLY A 314 -29.10 3.82 5.43
CA GLY A 314 -29.35 3.11 4.17
C GLY A 314 -28.70 3.73 2.93
N ASN A 315 -27.95 4.82 3.07
CA ASN A 315 -27.37 5.53 1.93
C ASN A 315 -26.06 4.89 1.46
N TYR A 316 -25.29 4.25 2.33
CA TYR A 316 -23.94 3.75 2.01
C TYR A 316 -23.92 2.24 1.73
N LYS A 317 -24.85 1.77 0.91
CA LYS A 317 -24.94 0.33 0.56
C LYS A 317 -23.70 -0.21 -0.14
N ASN A 318 -22.94 0.66 -0.80
CA ASN A 318 -21.70 0.31 -1.50
C ASN A 318 -20.46 0.42 -0.61
N LEU A 319 -20.59 0.88 0.64
CA LEU A 319 -19.46 1.11 1.52
C LEU A 319 -18.80 -0.21 1.88
N THR A 320 -17.51 -0.32 1.57
CA THR A 320 -16.67 -1.49 1.85
C THR A 320 -15.69 -1.23 2.99
N SER A 321 -15.27 0.03 3.16
CA SER A 321 -14.29 0.44 4.15
C SER A 321 -14.75 1.71 4.86
N LEU A 322 -14.73 1.67 6.19
CA LEU A 322 -15.06 2.80 7.05
C LEU A 322 -13.96 3.02 8.08
N ASP A 323 -13.51 4.25 8.21
CA ASP A 323 -12.59 4.68 9.27
C ASP A 323 -13.23 5.80 10.09
N ILE A 324 -13.49 5.49 11.36
CA ILE A 324 -14.04 6.38 12.37
C ILE A 324 -13.07 6.52 13.55
N CYS A 325 -11.77 6.40 13.30
CA CYS A 325 -10.75 6.55 14.31
C CYS A 325 -10.96 7.84 15.11
N SER A 326 -10.81 7.76 16.43
CA SER A 326 -10.93 8.89 17.35
C SER A 326 -12.26 9.67 17.31
N CYS A 327 -13.30 9.10 16.71
CA CYS A 327 -14.64 9.67 16.75
C CYS A 327 -15.24 9.57 18.16
N LYS A 328 -16.15 10.50 18.48
CA LYS A 328 -17.02 10.41 19.64
C LYS A 328 -18.32 9.74 19.20
N ILE A 329 -18.66 8.58 19.75
CA ILE A 329 -19.86 7.82 19.36
C ILE A 329 -20.48 7.18 20.61
N ARG A 330 -21.82 7.13 20.66
CA ARG A 330 -22.53 6.41 21.73
C ARG A 330 -22.40 4.91 21.54
N ASN A 331 -22.36 4.16 22.64
CA ASN A 331 -22.09 2.72 22.62
C ASN A 331 -23.15 1.98 21.78
N GLN A 332 -24.44 2.30 21.99
CA GLN A 332 -25.51 1.68 21.20
C GLN A 332 -25.44 2.02 19.70
N VAL A 333 -25.09 3.26 19.34
CA VAL A 333 -24.97 3.67 17.93
C VAL A 333 -23.83 2.92 17.24
N PHE A 334 -22.72 2.68 17.95
CA PHE A 334 -21.64 1.84 17.43
C PHE A 334 -22.07 0.38 17.26
N ALA A 335 -22.80 -0.19 18.22
CA ALA A 335 -23.33 -1.56 18.06
C ALA A 335 -24.27 -1.66 16.85
N ASP A 336 -25.19 -0.71 16.69
CA ASP A 336 -26.11 -0.64 15.55
C ASP A 336 -25.38 -0.49 14.21
N LEU A 337 -24.23 0.20 14.19
CA LEU A 337 -23.34 0.32 13.04
C LEU A 337 -22.74 -1.04 12.64
N ILE A 338 -22.17 -1.76 13.61
CA ILE A 338 -21.48 -3.05 13.39
C ILE A 338 -22.39 -4.06 12.72
N VAL A 339 -23.66 -4.11 13.12
CA VAL A 339 -24.63 -5.10 12.64
C VAL A 339 -25.68 -4.51 11.69
N SER A 340 -25.41 -3.34 11.13
CA SER A 340 -26.39 -2.63 10.32
C SER A 340 -26.72 -3.40 9.03
N PRO A 341 -28.00 -3.77 8.78
CA PRO A 341 -28.39 -4.39 7.51
C PRO A 341 -28.28 -3.41 6.32
N ASN A 342 -28.10 -2.12 6.62
CA ASN A 342 -27.96 -1.05 5.65
C ASN A 342 -26.52 -0.89 5.12
N LEU A 343 -25.57 -1.63 5.68
CA LEU A 343 -24.16 -1.65 5.27
C LEU A 343 -23.73 -3.06 4.83
N PRO A 344 -24.44 -3.69 3.86
CA PRO A 344 -24.28 -5.11 3.53
C PRO A 344 -22.89 -5.46 2.96
N ASN A 345 -22.16 -4.46 2.46
CA ASN A 345 -20.85 -4.63 1.85
C ASN A 345 -19.70 -4.16 2.75
N LEU A 346 -19.97 -3.68 3.98
CA LEU A 346 -18.94 -3.15 4.86
C LEU A 346 -18.08 -4.30 5.38
N THR A 347 -16.84 -4.36 4.91
CA THR A 347 -15.90 -5.45 5.21
C THR A 347 -14.78 -5.00 6.12
N SER A 348 -14.38 -3.73 6.05
CA SER A 348 -13.31 -3.16 6.87
C SER A 348 -13.82 -2.01 7.73
N LEU A 349 -13.56 -2.08 9.03
CA LEU A 349 -13.85 -1.01 9.98
C LEU A 349 -12.63 -0.71 10.86
N ASN A 350 -12.16 0.54 10.80
CA ASN A 350 -11.22 1.10 11.76
C ASN A 350 -11.99 1.94 12.78
N ALA A 351 -11.97 1.50 14.04
CA ALA A 351 -12.60 2.12 15.18
C ALA A 351 -11.59 2.33 16.33
N THR A 352 -10.35 2.63 15.97
CA THR A 352 -9.29 2.90 16.94
C THR A 352 -9.54 4.21 17.70
N TYR A 353 -9.13 4.27 18.97
CA TYR A 353 -9.22 5.46 19.83
C TYR A 353 -10.63 6.05 19.96
N LEU A 354 -11.70 5.25 19.77
CA LEU A 354 -13.06 5.73 19.93
C LEU A 354 -13.27 6.35 21.31
N ARG A 355 -13.83 7.57 21.30
CA ARG A 355 -14.13 8.33 22.50
C ARG A 355 -15.57 8.09 22.89
N GLU A 356 -15.77 7.81 24.18
CA GLU A 356 -17.10 7.70 24.75
C GLU A 356 -17.72 9.10 24.86
N VAL A 357 -19.05 9.13 24.89
CA VAL A 357 -19.77 10.28 25.43
C VAL A 357 -19.59 10.27 26.94
N ASP A 358 -19.20 11.39 27.55
CA ASP A 358 -18.71 11.44 28.95
C ASP A 358 -19.68 10.83 29.98
N ASP A 359 -20.97 10.73 29.64
CA ASP A 359 -22.04 10.14 30.47
C ASP A 359 -22.55 8.77 29.99
N ASP A 360 -22.05 8.24 28.87
CA ASP A 360 -22.53 6.97 28.27
C ASP A 360 -21.79 5.75 28.82
N LYS A 361 -22.13 5.36 30.04
CA LYS A 361 -21.64 4.11 30.67
C LYS A 361 -22.48 2.88 30.32
N SER A 362 -23.33 2.98 29.29
CA SER A 362 -24.22 1.88 28.92
C SER A 362 -23.45 0.75 28.27
N VAL A 363 -23.82 -0.48 28.61
CA VAL A 363 -23.38 -1.67 27.86
C VAL A 363 -24.25 -1.75 26.62
N ALA A 364 -23.64 -1.85 25.44
CA ALA A 364 -24.37 -1.90 24.19
C ALA A 364 -25.11 -3.24 24.04
N GLU A 365 -26.34 -3.17 23.56
CA GLU A 365 -27.15 -4.34 23.24
C GLU A 365 -27.13 -4.59 21.73
N PHE A 366 -26.88 -5.83 21.34
CA PHE A 366 -26.93 -6.23 19.94
C PHE A 366 -28.28 -6.89 19.63
N PRO A 367 -28.95 -6.51 18.53
CA PRO A 367 -30.17 -7.16 18.09
C PRO A 367 -29.99 -8.69 17.93
N PRO A 368 -30.97 -9.51 18.33
CA PRO A 368 -30.87 -10.96 18.20
C PRO A 368 -30.77 -11.37 16.73
N ASN A 369 -29.96 -12.39 16.45
CA ASN A 369 -29.71 -12.92 15.10
C ASN A 369 -29.16 -11.90 14.10
N SER A 370 -28.55 -10.81 14.59
CA SER A 370 -27.86 -9.86 13.73
C SER A 370 -26.44 -10.37 13.43
N GLU A 371 -26.01 -10.22 12.18
CA GLU A 371 -24.68 -10.65 11.74
C GLU A 371 -24.03 -9.54 10.93
N SER A 372 -22.79 -9.23 11.28
CA SER A 372 -21.96 -8.27 10.58
C SER A 372 -21.37 -8.88 9.31
N SER A 373 -21.19 -8.03 8.28
CA SER A 373 -20.41 -8.35 7.08
C SER A 373 -18.90 -8.20 7.25
N LEU A 374 -18.44 -7.67 8.40
CA LEU A 374 -17.04 -7.34 8.64
C LEU A 374 -16.12 -8.57 8.54
N THR A 375 -15.03 -8.39 7.80
CA THR A 375 -13.88 -9.30 7.72
C THR A 375 -12.67 -8.72 8.44
N ASP A 376 -12.58 -7.40 8.55
CA ASP A 376 -11.45 -6.67 9.11
C ASP A 376 -11.98 -5.67 10.14
N LEU A 377 -11.57 -5.84 11.39
CA LEU A 377 -12.00 -5.00 12.50
C LEU A 377 -10.82 -4.56 13.35
N ASP A 378 -10.65 -3.25 13.47
CA ASP A 378 -9.64 -2.64 14.33
C ASP A 378 -10.28 -1.85 15.49
N LEU A 379 -10.04 -2.35 16.70
CA LEU A 379 -10.49 -1.83 18.00
C LEU A 379 -9.29 -1.44 18.88
N GLY A 380 -8.24 -0.86 18.29
CA GLY A 380 -7.11 -0.35 19.08
C GLY A 380 -7.53 0.81 20.01
N ASN A 381 -7.17 0.74 21.30
CA ASN A 381 -7.55 1.68 22.35
C ASN A 381 -9.09 1.84 22.47
N PHE A 382 -9.78 0.70 22.55
CA PHE A 382 -11.24 0.59 22.58
C PHE A 382 -11.74 0.14 23.95
N ARG A 383 -12.89 0.65 24.40
CA ARG A 383 -13.51 0.24 25.66
C ARG A 383 -14.29 -1.05 25.50
N VAL A 384 -13.55 -2.16 25.52
CA VAL A 384 -14.10 -3.52 25.35
C VAL A 384 -15.24 -3.83 26.33
N ALA A 385 -15.20 -3.28 27.55
CA ALA A 385 -16.23 -3.54 28.57
C ALA A 385 -17.66 -3.13 28.16
N SER A 386 -17.81 -2.15 27.27
CA SER A 386 -19.12 -1.71 26.80
C SER A 386 -19.71 -2.63 25.72
N PHE A 387 -18.97 -3.64 25.24
CA PHE A 387 -19.34 -4.44 24.07
C PHE A 387 -19.10 -5.95 24.25
N PRO A 388 -19.66 -6.59 25.30
CA PRO A 388 -19.32 -7.97 25.66
C PRO A 388 -19.70 -9.03 24.62
N LYS A 389 -20.62 -8.72 23.71
CA LYS A 389 -21.11 -9.65 22.67
C LYS A 389 -20.64 -9.30 21.26
N LEU A 390 -19.78 -8.30 21.08
CA LEU A 390 -19.46 -7.77 19.75
C LEU A 390 -19.00 -8.85 18.76
N VAL A 391 -18.10 -9.73 19.19
CA VAL A 391 -17.54 -10.79 18.35
C VAL A 391 -18.58 -11.86 18.03
N ASP A 392 -19.57 -12.07 18.90
CA ASP A 392 -20.68 -13.02 18.66
C ASP A 392 -21.58 -12.59 17.49
N HIS A 393 -21.44 -11.34 17.03
CA HIS A 393 -22.13 -10.80 15.87
C HIS A 393 -21.22 -10.64 14.64
N CYS A 394 -19.95 -11.08 14.68
CA CYS A 394 -19.00 -10.91 13.58
C CYS A 394 -18.45 -12.26 13.06
N PRO A 395 -19.29 -13.16 12.49
CA PRO A 395 -18.89 -14.52 12.13
C PRO A 395 -17.90 -14.62 10.95
N LYS A 396 -17.70 -13.53 10.19
CA LYS A 396 -16.85 -13.48 8.99
C LYS A 396 -15.47 -12.88 9.23
N LEU A 397 -15.12 -12.56 10.48
CA LEU A 397 -13.84 -11.92 10.82
C LEU A 397 -12.65 -12.79 10.39
N LYS A 398 -11.73 -12.15 9.68
CA LYS A 398 -10.42 -12.66 9.28
C LYS A 398 -9.29 -11.90 9.95
N LYS A 399 -9.48 -10.61 10.18
CA LYS A 399 -8.52 -9.73 10.85
C LYS A 399 -9.19 -9.07 12.06
N LEU A 400 -8.55 -9.21 13.21
CA LEU A 400 -8.99 -8.59 14.45
C LEU A 400 -7.80 -7.92 15.17
N ILE A 401 -7.92 -6.62 15.41
CA ILE A 401 -7.01 -5.86 16.27
C ILE A 401 -7.82 -5.39 17.49
N VAL A 402 -7.37 -5.69 18.70
CA VAL A 402 -8.07 -5.29 19.93
C VAL A 402 -7.07 -4.84 20.97
N TYR A 403 -7.07 -3.54 21.27
CA TYR A 403 -6.31 -3.01 22.40
C TYR A 403 -7.27 -2.35 23.39
N PRO A 404 -7.56 -2.97 24.55
CA PRO A 404 -8.44 -2.37 25.54
C PRO A 404 -7.91 -1.01 25.99
N ALA A 405 -8.77 0.01 26.00
CA ALA A 405 -8.42 1.34 26.51
C ALA A 405 -8.15 1.36 28.01
N ASN A 406 -8.89 0.52 28.73
CA ASN A 406 -8.76 0.32 30.16
C ASN A 406 -8.36 -1.13 30.42
N THR A 407 -7.53 -1.32 31.44
CA THR A 407 -7.04 -2.64 31.84
C THR A 407 -7.62 -3.06 33.18
N ASP A 408 -8.85 -2.62 33.47
CA ASP A 408 -9.59 -3.07 34.63
C ASP A 408 -10.03 -4.54 34.48
N GLU A 409 -10.31 -5.20 35.60
CA GLU A 409 -10.64 -6.63 35.65
C GLU A 409 -11.88 -6.99 34.82
N GLU A 410 -12.85 -6.09 34.69
CA GLU A 410 -14.05 -6.35 33.88
C GLU A 410 -13.73 -6.31 32.39
N SER A 411 -12.93 -5.34 31.93
CA SER A 411 -12.43 -5.26 30.56
C SER A 411 -11.61 -6.50 30.20
N LYS A 412 -10.75 -6.97 31.12
CA LYS A 412 -10.00 -8.22 30.96
C LYS A 412 -10.93 -9.42 30.83
N LYS A 413 -11.89 -9.58 31.75
CA LYS A 413 -12.86 -10.69 31.71
C LYS A 413 -13.66 -10.71 30.42
N ILE A 414 -14.08 -9.55 29.92
CA ILE A 414 -14.81 -9.44 28.66
C ILE A 414 -13.92 -9.80 27.47
N LEU A 415 -12.67 -9.32 27.44
CA LEU A 415 -11.70 -9.71 26.41
C LEU A 415 -11.47 -11.23 26.40
N LEU A 416 -11.32 -11.86 27.57
CA LEU A 416 -11.20 -13.32 27.68
C LEU A 416 -12.43 -14.06 27.15
N ASN A 417 -13.62 -13.52 27.36
CA ASN A 417 -14.85 -14.09 26.80
C ASN A 417 -14.90 -13.92 25.28
N MET A 418 -14.50 -12.76 24.74
CA MET A 418 -14.40 -12.55 23.30
C MET A 418 -13.46 -13.57 22.65
N MET A 419 -12.29 -13.83 23.25
CA MET A 419 -11.31 -14.81 22.75
C MET A 419 -11.81 -16.27 22.76
N LYS A 420 -12.92 -16.55 23.46
CA LYS A 420 -13.57 -17.87 23.46
C LYS A 420 -14.71 -17.98 22.45
N SER A 421 -15.05 -16.89 21.76
CA SER A 421 -16.19 -16.88 20.83
C SER A 421 -15.91 -17.78 19.62
N PRO A 422 -16.86 -18.67 19.24
CA PRO A 422 -16.71 -19.55 18.07
C PRO A 422 -16.62 -18.78 16.75
N ASN A 423 -17.05 -17.52 16.72
CA ASN A 423 -16.97 -16.66 15.54
C ASN A 423 -15.54 -16.23 15.20
N LEU A 424 -14.57 -16.44 16.09
CA LEU A 424 -13.15 -16.24 15.78
C LEU A 424 -12.54 -17.39 14.96
N SER A 425 -13.33 -18.41 14.60
CA SER A 425 -12.84 -19.57 13.85
C SER A 425 -12.27 -19.24 12.46
N ASN A 426 -12.65 -18.10 11.89
CA ASN A 426 -12.16 -17.63 10.59
C ASN A 426 -10.98 -16.66 10.68
N VAL A 427 -10.53 -16.31 11.90
CA VAL A 427 -9.48 -15.30 12.09
C VAL A 427 -8.13 -15.84 11.63
N GLU A 428 -7.50 -15.09 10.73
CA GLU A 428 -6.18 -15.36 10.15
C GLU A 428 -5.11 -14.39 10.68
N TYR A 429 -5.51 -13.17 11.10
CA TYR A 429 -4.65 -12.16 11.71
C TYR A 429 -5.24 -11.72 13.05
N LEU A 430 -4.45 -11.83 14.12
CA LEU A 430 -4.83 -11.37 15.46
C LEU A 430 -3.74 -10.49 16.04
N ASP A 431 -4.13 -9.32 16.53
CA ASP A 431 -3.25 -8.38 17.22
C ASP A 431 -3.92 -7.90 18.49
N ILE A 432 -3.30 -8.21 19.62
CA ILE A 432 -3.93 -8.06 20.93
C ILE A 432 -2.97 -7.45 21.95
N LEU A 433 -3.48 -6.49 22.70
CA LEU A 433 -2.86 -5.95 23.91
C LEU A 433 -3.46 -6.71 25.09
N CYS A 434 -2.65 -7.05 26.10
CA CYS A 434 -3.00 -7.96 27.22
C CYS A 434 -2.83 -9.45 26.87
N TRP A 435 -1.64 -9.80 26.35
CA TRP A 435 -1.31 -11.16 26.02
C TRP A 435 -1.27 -12.11 27.23
N ASN A 436 -0.72 -11.71 28.36
CA ASN A 436 -0.54 -12.61 29.51
C ASN A 436 -1.86 -13.30 29.92
N GLU A 437 -2.98 -12.56 29.98
CA GLU A 437 -4.28 -13.16 30.30
C GLU A 437 -4.88 -13.97 29.13
N THR A 438 -4.66 -13.55 27.88
CA THR A 438 -5.28 -14.17 26.70
C THR A 438 -4.47 -15.34 26.12
N SER A 439 -3.18 -15.46 26.49
CA SER A 439 -2.23 -16.42 25.96
C SER A 439 -2.67 -17.87 26.14
N GLU A 440 -3.17 -18.22 27.32
CA GLU A 440 -3.67 -19.58 27.59
C GLU A 440 -4.80 -19.92 26.61
N ILE A 441 -5.76 -19.01 26.42
CA ILE A 441 -6.85 -19.23 25.46
C ILE A 441 -6.30 -19.36 24.05
N ILE A 442 -5.37 -18.48 23.64
CA ILE A 442 -4.86 -18.45 22.28
C ILE A 442 -4.11 -19.75 21.93
N PHE A 443 -3.29 -20.30 22.83
CA PHE A 443 -2.56 -21.54 22.57
C PHE A 443 -3.38 -22.81 22.78
N THR A 444 -4.41 -22.80 23.63
CA THR A 444 -5.17 -24.00 23.99
C THR A 444 -6.50 -24.15 23.26
N ASN A 445 -7.05 -23.07 22.69
CA ASN A 445 -8.37 -23.09 22.06
C ASN A 445 -8.27 -23.49 20.57
N PRO A 446 -8.91 -24.59 20.13
CA PRO A 446 -8.90 -25.02 18.74
C PRO A 446 -9.61 -24.07 17.76
N ILE A 447 -10.43 -23.13 18.27
CA ILE A 447 -11.12 -22.13 17.45
C ILE A 447 -10.13 -21.33 16.61
N LEU A 448 -8.95 -20.98 17.13
CA LEU A 448 -7.96 -20.14 16.43
C LEU A 448 -7.03 -20.93 15.50
N SER A 449 -7.43 -22.12 15.05
CA SER A 449 -6.59 -22.99 14.20
C SER A 449 -6.30 -22.41 12.80
N ASN A 450 -7.07 -21.44 12.33
CA ASN A 450 -6.85 -20.73 11.07
C ASN A 450 -5.87 -19.54 11.18
N LEU A 451 -5.40 -19.23 12.39
CA LEU A 451 -4.52 -18.09 12.63
C LEU A 451 -3.17 -18.26 11.91
N LYS A 452 -2.80 -17.28 11.08
CA LYS A 452 -1.55 -17.24 10.29
C LYS A 452 -0.56 -16.24 10.86
N GLU A 453 -1.05 -15.13 11.40
CA GLU A 453 -0.26 -14.04 11.94
C GLU A 453 -0.77 -13.60 13.31
N LEU A 454 0.15 -13.55 14.28
CA LEU A 454 -0.15 -13.22 15.67
C LEU A 454 0.82 -12.13 16.15
N HIS A 455 0.26 -11.00 16.59
CA HIS A 455 1.01 -9.89 17.18
C HIS A 455 0.71 -9.84 18.68
N LEU A 456 1.78 -9.85 19.47
CA LEU A 456 1.71 -9.90 20.92
C LEU A 456 2.28 -8.62 21.51
N SER A 457 1.40 -7.80 22.07
CA SER A 457 1.76 -6.60 22.80
C SER A 457 1.50 -6.83 24.30
N PRO A 458 2.53 -6.74 25.16
CA PRO A 458 2.35 -6.95 26.59
C PRO A 458 1.65 -5.75 27.21
N LEU A 459 0.94 -5.99 28.32
CA LEU A 459 0.47 -4.88 29.15
C LEU A 459 1.60 -4.38 30.06
N HIS A 460 2.41 -5.30 30.58
CA HIS A 460 3.55 -5.02 31.44
C HIS A 460 4.84 -5.55 30.82
N TYR A 461 5.93 -4.79 30.94
CA TYR A 461 7.23 -5.16 30.35
C TYR A 461 7.77 -6.52 30.83
N ASP A 462 7.32 -7.00 32.00
CA ASP A 462 7.78 -8.26 32.59
C ASP A 462 6.95 -9.49 32.16
N ASP A 463 5.92 -9.32 31.31
CA ASP A 463 5.07 -10.41 30.86
C ASP A 463 5.79 -11.28 29.81
N THR A 464 6.24 -12.47 30.22
CA THR A 464 6.85 -13.47 29.32
C THR A 464 5.86 -14.52 28.85
N VAL A 465 6.06 -15.06 27.65
CA VAL A 465 5.31 -16.23 27.16
C VAL A 465 5.58 -17.45 28.07
N ASP A 466 4.53 -18.15 28.51
CA ASP A 466 4.72 -19.41 29.26
C ASP A 466 5.22 -20.51 28.31
N VAL A 467 6.44 -20.99 28.59
CA VAL A 467 7.10 -22.09 27.88
C VAL A 467 6.20 -23.33 27.80
N LYS A 468 5.40 -23.62 28.83
CA LYS A 468 4.48 -24.78 28.86
C LYS A 468 3.32 -24.64 27.88
N LEU A 469 2.83 -23.42 27.64
CA LEU A 469 1.79 -23.19 26.64
C LEU A 469 2.35 -23.45 25.24
N VAL A 470 3.57 -22.98 24.97
CA VAL A 470 4.26 -23.23 23.70
C VAL A 470 4.53 -24.71 23.49
N SER A 471 5.06 -25.43 24.49
CA SER A 471 5.38 -26.86 24.36
C SER A 471 4.15 -27.74 24.13
N ASN A 472 2.99 -27.34 24.69
CA ASN A 472 1.76 -28.12 24.64
C ASN A 472 0.79 -27.67 23.54
N CYS A 473 1.11 -26.62 22.77
CA CYS A 473 0.20 -26.11 21.74
C CYS A 473 0.08 -27.09 20.57
N THR A 474 -1.15 -27.48 20.26
CA THR A 474 -1.49 -28.36 19.11
C THR A 474 -2.41 -27.70 18.09
N ASN A 475 -2.88 -26.48 18.36
CA ASN A 475 -3.99 -25.88 17.61
C ASN A 475 -3.54 -24.85 16.56
N LEU A 476 -2.45 -24.13 16.80
CA LEU A 476 -1.96 -23.04 15.93
C LEU A 476 -1.15 -23.55 14.73
N ILE A 477 -1.62 -24.62 14.08
CA ILE A 477 -0.91 -25.34 13.01
C ILE A 477 -0.66 -24.51 11.74
N ASN A 478 -1.44 -23.43 11.56
CA ASN A 478 -1.33 -22.53 10.41
C ASN A 478 -0.52 -21.28 10.71
N LEU A 479 0.01 -21.12 11.94
CA LEU A 479 0.73 -19.92 12.34
C LEU A 479 2.08 -19.86 11.61
N THR A 480 2.24 -18.83 10.77
CA THR A 480 3.45 -18.60 9.97
C THR A 480 4.25 -17.41 10.47
N THR A 481 3.61 -16.46 11.15
CA THR A 481 4.26 -15.23 11.63
C THR A 481 3.87 -14.98 13.08
N LEU A 482 4.87 -14.80 13.94
CA LEU A 482 4.71 -14.33 15.31
C LEU A 482 5.53 -13.05 15.49
N ILE A 483 4.87 -11.97 15.89
CA ILE A 483 5.50 -10.68 16.20
C ILE A 483 5.34 -10.40 17.69
N PRO A 484 6.28 -10.87 18.54
CA PRO A 484 6.28 -10.50 19.94
C PRO A 484 6.97 -9.15 20.15
N TYR A 485 6.58 -8.45 21.20
CA TYR A 485 7.40 -7.38 21.74
C TYR A 485 8.74 -7.94 22.25
N THR A 486 9.84 -7.20 22.05
CA THR A 486 11.23 -7.71 22.00
C THR A 486 11.72 -8.46 23.23
N ASP A 487 11.05 -8.34 24.37
CA ASP A 487 11.45 -8.95 25.64
C ASP A 487 10.50 -10.06 26.11
N MET A 488 9.42 -10.35 25.37
CA MET A 488 8.40 -11.31 25.81
C MET A 488 8.79 -12.78 25.60
N VAL A 489 9.67 -13.05 24.64
CA VAL A 489 10.02 -14.43 24.26
C VAL A 489 11.39 -14.76 24.82
N THR A 490 11.39 -15.54 25.91
CA THR A 490 12.60 -16.04 26.54
C THR A 490 13.36 -16.99 25.60
N LYS A 491 14.64 -17.24 25.89
CA LYS A 491 15.45 -18.20 25.12
C LYS A 491 14.84 -19.60 25.18
N GLU A 492 14.25 -19.97 26.31
CA GLU A 492 13.55 -21.22 26.52
C GLU A 492 12.31 -21.32 25.60
N CYS A 493 11.50 -20.26 25.51
CA CYS A 493 10.37 -20.22 24.57
C CYS A 493 10.82 -20.37 23.12
N LEU A 494 11.90 -19.67 22.72
CA LEU A 494 12.45 -19.78 21.36
C LEU A 494 12.91 -21.21 21.03
N GLN A 495 13.46 -21.93 22.01
CA GLN A 495 13.81 -23.34 21.84
C GLN A 495 12.56 -24.23 21.71
N GLU A 496 11.52 -23.99 22.49
CA GLU A 496 10.27 -24.78 22.40
C GLU A 496 9.49 -24.51 21.11
N PHE A 497 9.47 -23.27 20.61
CA PHE A 497 8.92 -22.98 19.28
C PHE A 497 9.61 -23.79 18.17
N LYS A 498 10.92 -24.01 18.27
CA LYS A 498 11.67 -24.84 17.32
C LYS A 498 11.39 -26.33 17.45
N LYS A 499 11.12 -26.82 18.66
CA LYS A 499 10.90 -28.25 18.93
C LYS A 499 9.46 -28.69 18.65
N ASN A 500 8.48 -27.84 18.93
CA ASN A 500 7.07 -28.20 18.78
C ASN A 500 6.70 -28.26 17.28
N PRO A 501 6.23 -29.42 16.76
CA PRO A 501 5.90 -29.59 15.34
C PRO A 501 4.75 -28.69 14.85
N THR A 502 3.89 -28.19 15.75
CA THR A 502 2.84 -27.23 15.42
C THR A 502 3.41 -25.96 14.79
N PHE A 503 4.61 -25.54 15.18
CA PHE A 503 5.27 -24.30 14.74
C PHE A 503 6.34 -24.53 13.67
N ALA A 504 6.32 -25.65 12.95
CA ALA A 504 7.33 -25.99 11.94
C ALA A 504 7.48 -24.94 10.80
N LYS A 505 6.45 -24.11 10.57
CA LYS A 505 6.44 -23.03 9.56
C LYS A 505 6.62 -21.64 10.16
N LEU A 506 6.82 -21.54 11.48
CA LEU A 506 6.78 -20.28 12.19
C LEU A 506 8.03 -19.43 11.92
N ASN A 507 7.80 -18.18 11.56
CA ASN A 507 8.81 -17.13 11.50
C ASN A 507 8.56 -16.13 12.64
N ILE A 508 9.53 -15.97 13.52
CA ILE A 508 9.46 -15.06 14.65
C ILE A 508 10.21 -13.78 14.28
N ARG A 509 9.52 -12.64 14.32
CA ARG A 509 10.07 -11.33 13.93
C ARG A 509 9.86 -10.32 15.03
N ASP A 510 10.79 -9.38 15.20
CA ASP A 510 10.54 -8.23 16.07
C ASP A 510 9.53 -7.26 15.43
N PHE A 511 9.11 -6.24 16.18
CA PHE A 511 8.19 -5.20 15.70
C PHE A 511 8.73 -4.41 14.50
N MET A 512 10.04 -4.43 14.25
CA MET A 512 10.67 -3.82 13.07
C MET A 512 10.70 -4.79 11.87
N GLY A 513 10.07 -5.96 12.00
CA GLY A 513 10.03 -7.01 10.98
C GLY A 513 11.35 -7.78 10.81
N ARG A 514 12.32 -7.57 11.70
CA ARG A 514 13.62 -8.27 11.64
C ARG A 514 13.46 -9.68 12.23
N PRO A 515 14.01 -10.72 11.59
CA PRO A 515 14.03 -12.05 12.18
C PRO A 515 14.71 -12.00 13.56
N LEU A 516 14.06 -12.56 14.59
CA LEU A 516 14.69 -12.72 15.88
C LEU A 516 15.71 -13.85 15.79
N MET A 517 16.99 -13.48 15.62
CA MET A 517 18.09 -14.44 15.62
C MET A 517 18.30 -14.97 17.03
N ILE A 518 18.40 -16.30 17.15
CA ILE A 518 18.67 -17.02 18.39
C ILE A 518 20.17 -17.15 18.61
#